data_AF-A0A373HUC2-F1
#
_entry.id   AF-A0A373HUC2-F1
#
_cell.length_a   1.000
_cell.length_b   1.000
_cell.length_c   1.000
_cell.angle_alpha   90.00
_cell.angle_beta   90.00
_cell.angle_gamma   90.00
#
_symmetry.space_group_name_H-M   'P 1'
#
loop_
_entity.id
_entity.type
_entity.pdbx_description
1 polymer ?
#
loop_
_entity_poly.entity_id
_entity_poly.type
_entity_poly.pdbx_seq_one_letter_code
_entity_poly.pdbx_strand_id
1 'polypeptide(L)'
;MEESKVKDLTAYKNRFEEDASSFSEFQARDFVKELKNQGKTDEAIEVGRTFLEMAPELKGYINYFGYALYNKYINIDDEEISKNESLFYGILEEIAKYCKQERYSPLEAAVNKAIKHVLKANPVDYKKLSELLDYLDAPALEDKPFVNKDGKEFESKKEKWYRMKVRALYELESYRACVETANIAFTYNLKWHYNNLNWVKYYRASSLVELGRYEEAENEFIALQGHFNAVDSFEILYKLYMNTNREDDAYTLLIDKFFKGGFDYKNIEDYKKISAMAKAKGQDKAHALAECLIKKLEEENGKTYEADVDLADYADLTASDAFDRVYSEVVYHLENYITRHEGKVVFYNHDKNFGSIFQDGEENLFFRQADFLDDEEVEKYDVVEYSVIKTYDRKRQQMSSKAVLLKVLYEEINY
;
A
#
# COMPACT_ATOMS: atom_id res chain seq x y z
N MET A 1 -42.76 -22.67 -14.91
CA MET A 1 -42.45 -21.27 -15.25
C MET A 1 -43.63 -20.77 -16.07
N GLU A 2 -44.55 -20.04 -15.46
CA GLU A 2 -45.57 -19.32 -16.24
C GLU A 2 -44.85 -18.23 -17.04
N GLU A 3 -45.05 -18.20 -18.35
CA GLU A 3 -44.70 -17.06 -19.18
C GLU A 3 -45.47 -15.85 -18.66
N SER A 4 -44.77 -14.93 -17.98
CA SER A 4 -45.32 -13.64 -17.59
C SER A 4 -45.85 -12.95 -18.84
N LYS A 5 -47.18 -12.82 -18.96
CA LYS A 5 -47.81 -12.07 -20.07
C LYS A 5 -47.17 -10.69 -20.15
N VAL A 6 -46.64 -10.35 -21.33
CA VAL A 6 -46.10 -9.02 -21.61
C VAL A 6 -47.19 -7.99 -21.37
N LYS A 7 -46.93 -7.00 -20.51
CA LYS A 7 -47.91 -5.98 -20.16
C LYS A 7 -48.16 -5.05 -21.34
N ASP A 8 -49.44 -4.81 -21.66
CA ASP A 8 -49.82 -3.78 -22.63
C ASP A 8 -49.56 -2.39 -22.04
N LEU A 9 -48.81 -1.57 -22.78
CA LEU A 9 -48.40 -0.23 -22.39
C LEU A 9 -49.21 0.87 -23.08
N THR A 10 -50.20 0.53 -23.92
CA THR A 10 -50.98 1.50 -24.71
C THR A 10 -51.60 2.60 -23.84
N ALA A 11 -52.18 2.24 -22.70
CA ALA A 11 -52.76 3.22 -21.77
C ALA A 11 -51.72 4.19 -21.18
N TYR A 12 -50.49 3.71 -20.93
CA TYR A 12 -49.41 4.58 -20.48
C TYR A 12 -48.91 5.50 -21.60
N LYS A 13 -48.77 4.97 -22.83
CA LYS A 13 -48.34 5.76 -23.99
C LYS A 13 -49.31 6.90 -24.29
N ASN A 14 -50.60 6.61 -24.38
CA ASN A 14 -51.61 7.63 -24.64
C ASN A 14 -51.60 8.72 -23.57
N ARG A 15 -51.50 8.34 -22.28
CA ARG A 15 -51.41 9.32 -21.18
C ARG A 15 -50.14 10.15 -21.25
N PHE A 16 -49.01 9.54 -21.61
CA PHE A 16 -47.72 10.22 -21.72
C PHE A 16 -47.72 11.24 -22.86
N GLU A 17 -48.34 10.91 -23.99
CA GLU A 17 -48.53 11.81 -25.13
C GLU A 17 -49.51 12.95 -24.83
N GLU A 18 -50.55 12.69 -24.03
CA GLU A 18 -51.53 13.71 -23.61
C GLU A 18 -50.95 14.69 -22.58
N ASP A 19 -50.41 14.17 -21.47
CA ASP A 19 -49.81 14.96 -20.38
C ASP A 19 -48.92 14.09 -19.49
N ALA A 20 -47.60 14.17 -19.68
CA ALA A 20 -46.61 13.46 -18.88
C ALA A 20 -46.63 13.86 -17.39
N SER A 21 -47.04 15.09 -17.05
CA SER A 21 -47.12 15.56 -15.64
C SER A 21 -48.29 14.96 -14.87
N SER A 22 -49.25 14.37 -15.59
CA SER A 22 -50.42 13.74 -14.98
C SER A 22 -50.13 12.41 -14.27
N PHE A 23 -48.93 11.84 -14.43
CA PHE A 23 -48.58 10.53 -13.89
C PHE A 23 -48.50 10.55 -12.36
N SER A 24 -48.99 9.50 -11.72
CA SER A 24 -48.66 9.22 -10.31
C SER A 24 -47.31 8.50 -10.19
N GLU A 25 -46.72 8.54 -8.99
CA GLU A 25 -45.47 7.86 -8.64
C GLU A 25 -45.47 6.37 -9.05
N PHE A 26 -46.57 5.67 -8.77
CA PHE A 26 -46.72 4.26 -9.13
C PHE A 26 -46.77 4.06 -10.65
N GLN A 27 -47.51 4.91 -11.37
CA GLN A 27 -47.66 4.80 -12.82
C GLN A 27 -46.34 5.10 -13.54
N ALA A 28 -45.62 6.15 -13.14
CA ALA A 28 -44.34 6.49 -13.74
C ALA A 28 -43.31 5.39 -13.50
N ARG A 29 -43.24 4.90 -12.25
CA ARG A 29 -42.38 3.76 -11.89
C ARG A 29 -42.68 2.54 -12.75
N ASP A 30 -43.94 2.15 -12.83
CA ASP A 30 -44.35 0.94 -13.53
C ASP A 30 -44.15 1.07 -15.04
N PHE A 31 -44.44 2.23 -15.63
CA PHE A 31 -44.26 2.46 -17.06
C PHE A 31 -42.78 2.34 -17.49
N VAL A 32 -41.87 3.05 -16.82
CA VAL A 32 -40.43 2.99 -17.14
C VAL A 32 -39.85 1.59 -16.89
N LYS A 33 -40.29 0.94 -15.79
CA LYS A 33 -39.91 -0.44 -15.48
C LYS A 33 -40.30 -1.40 -16.60
N GLU A 34 -41.54 -1.32 -17.08
CA GLU A 34 -42.05 -2.25 -18.08
C GLU A 34 -41.47 -1.99 -19.47
N LEU A 35 -41.24 -0.72 -19.85
CA LEU A 35 -40.48 -0.40 -21.06
C LEU A 35 -39.10 -1.06 -21.04
N LYS A 36 -38.35 -0.90 -19.94
CA LYS A 36 -37.04 -1.53 -19.75
C LYS A 36 -37.13 -3.07 -19.82
N ASN A 37 -38.09 -3.68 -19.12
CA ASN A 37 -38.24 -5.13 -19.07
C ASN A 37 -38.64 -5.73 -20.43
N GLN A 38 -39.33 -4.97 -21.29
CA GLN A 38 -39.68 -5.35 -22.66
C GLN A 38 -38.54 -5.11 -23.67
N GLY A 39 -37.36 -4.68 -23.23
CA GLY A 39 -36.23 -4.36 -24.11
C GLY A 39 -36.37 -3.03 -24.86
N LYS A 40 -37.39 -2.23 -24.56
CA LYS A 40 -37.62 -0.89 -25.14
C LYS A 40 -36.79 0.16 -24.41
N THR A 41 -35.48 -0.04 -24.37
CA THR A 41 -34.53 0.76 -23.58
C THR A 41 -34.53 2.23 -24.00
N ASP A 42 -34.63 2.51 -25.30
CA ASP A 42 -34.63 3.87 -25.84
C ASP A 42 -35.87 4.65 -25.41
N GLU A 43 -37.05 4.02 -25.54
CA GLU A 43 -38.32 4.58 -25.04
C GLU A 43 -38.26 4.79 -23.51
N ALA A 44 -37.66 3.87 -22.75
CA ALA A 44 -37.52 4.01 -21.29
C ALA A 44 -36.65 5.21 -20.90
N ILE A 45 -35.60 5.50 -21.68
CA ILE A 45 -34.70 6.65 -21.46
C ILE A 45 -35.43 7.95 -21.82
N GLU A 46 -36.12 7.99 -22.96
CA GLU A 46 -36.89 9.15 -23.41
C GLU A 46 -37.99 9.53 -22.41
N VAL A 47 -38.78 8.54 -21.99
CA VAL A 47 -39.83 8.72 -20.98
C VAL A 47 -39.23 9.18 -19.65
N GLY A 48 -38.11 8.57 -19.22
CA GLY A 48 -37.45 8.95 -17.97
C GLY A 48 -36.92 10.39 -17.97
N ARG A 49 -36.29 10.84 -19.07
CA ARG A 49 -35.84 12.22 -19.22
C ARG A 49 -37.01 13.21 -19.27
N THR A 50 -38.08 12.85 -19.96
CA THR A 50 -39.30 13.66 -20.01
C THR A 50 -39.92 13.83 -18.63
N PHE A 51 -40.00 12.76 -17.83
CA PHE A 51 -40.46 12.89 -16.44
C PHE A 51 -39.53 13.76 -15.59
N LEU A 52 -38.20 13.72 -15.81
CA LEU A 52 -37.28 14.60 -15.07
C LEU A 52 -37.55 16.07 -15.36
N GLU A 53 -37.96 16.40 -16.58
CA GLU A 53 -38.24 17.77 -17.03
C GLU A 53 -39.65 18.23 -16.66
N MET A 54 -40.66 17.40 -16.93
CA MET A 54 -42.08 17.76 -16.84
C MET A 54 -42.75 17.38 -15.51
N ALA A 55 -42.18 16.43 -14.77
CA ALA A 55 -42.73 15.91 -13.52
C ALA A 55 -41.63 15.65 -12.46
N PRO A 56 -40.79 16.66 -12.13
CA PRO A 56 -39.60 16.48 -11.29
C PRO A 56 -39.89 16.00 -9.87
N GLU A 57 -41.14 16.10 -9.41
CA GLU A 57 -41.62 15.57 -8.13
C GLU A 57 -41.68 14.04 -8.10
N LEU A 58 -41.80 13.38 -9.25
CA LEU A 58 -41.85 11.92 -9.36
C LEU A 58 -40.44 11.34 -9.18
N LYS A 59 -40.28 10.33 -8.31
CA LYS A 59 -38.96 9.75 -7.97
C LYS A 59 -38.87 8.25 -8.19
N GLY A 60 -40.00 7.55 -8.20
CA GLY A 60 -40.06 6.08 -8.13
C GLY A 60 -39.57 5.39 -9.39
N TYR A 61 -39.50 6.11 -10.51
CA TYR A 61 -39.00 5.61 -11.79
C TYR A 61 -37.48 5.78 -11.95
N ILE A 62 -36.83 6.63 -11.15
CA ILE A 62 -35.45 7.09 -11.37
C ILE A 62 -34.46 5.93 -11.47
N ASN A 63 -34.57 4.90 -10.63
CA ASN A 63 -33.66 3.76 -10.73
C ASN A 63 -33.89 2.90 -11.98
N TYR A 64 -35.14 2.76 -12.43
CA TYR A 64 -35.43 2.03 -13.67
C TYR A 64 -34.90 2.79 -14.88
N PHE A 65 -35.05 4.12 -14.86
CA PHE A 65 -34.42 5.02 -15.82
C PHE A 65 -32.89 4.92 -15.80
N GLY A 66 -32.26 5.01 -14.62
CA GLY A 66 -30.81 4.86 -14.46
C GLY A 66 -30.29 3.50 -14.93
N TYR A 67 -31.05 2.43 -14.73
CA TYR A 67 -30.70 1.11 -15.29
C TYR A 67 -30.87 1.03 -16.80
N ALA A 68 -31.83 1.76 -17.39
CA ALA A 68 -31.94 1.86 -18.84
C ALA A 68 -30.70 2.58 -19.42
N LEU A 69 -30.27 3.69 -18.81
CA LEU A 69 -29.01 4.37 -19.15
C LEU A 69 -27.80 3.43 -18.99
N TYR A 70 -27.70 2.75 -17.84
CA TYR A 70 -26.60 1.82 -17.56
C TYR A 70 -26.51 0.72 -18.61
N ASN A 71 -27.62 0.04 -18.91
CA ASN A 71 -27.64 -1.08 -19.84
C ASN A 71 -27.25 -0.67 -21.27
N LYS A 72 -27.62 0.54 -21.70
CA LYS A 72 -27.35 1.03 -23.05
C LYS A 72 -25.93 1.60 -23.21
N TYR A 73 -25.48 2.40 -22.26
CA TYR A 73 -24.30 3.25 -22.44
C TYR A 73 -23.14 2.92 -21.51
N ILE A 74 -23.38 2.22 -20.40
CA ILE A 74 -22.34 1.95 -19.40
C ILE A 74 -21.90 0.49 -19.41
N ASN A 75 -22.84 -0.45 -19.53
CA ASN A 75 -22.60 -1.89 -19.57
C ASN A 75 -22.13 -2.37 -20.96
N ILE A 76 -21.16 -1.67 -21.52
CA ILE A 76 -20.54 -1.89 -22.82
C ILE A 76 -19.10 -2.41 -22.65
N ASP A 77 -18.44 -2.87 -23.70
CA ASP A 77 -17.03 -3.30 -23.62
C ASP A 77 -16.07 -2.10 -23.52
N ASP A 78 -14.80 -2.36 -23.19
CA ASP A 78 -13.84 -1.27 -22.98
C ASP A 78 -13.42 -0.60 -24.30
N GLU A 79 -13.47 -1.35 -25.41
CA GLU A 79 -13.23 -0.85 -26.75
C GLU A 79 -14.30 0.16 -27.17
N GLU A 80 -15.57 -0.06 -26.84
CA GLU A 80 -16.67 0.87 -27.07
C GLU A 80 -16.58 2.11 -26.19
N ILE A 81 -16.20 1.96 -24.92
CA ILE A 81 -15.92 3.11 -24.03
C ILE A 81 -14.85 4.00 -24.66
N SER A 82 -13.73 3.41 -25.09
CA SER A 82 -12.59 4.15 -25.66
C SER A 82 -12.95 4.90 -26.95
N LYS A 83 -13.93 4.43 -27.72
CA LYS A 83 -14.40 5.13 -28.93
C LYS A 83 -15.16 6.41 -28.63
N ASN A 84 -15.81 6.52 -27.46
CA ASN A 84 -16.60 7.69 -27.09
C ASN A 84 -16.67 7.88 -25.58
N GLU A 85 -15.54 8.20 -24.98
CA GLU A 85 -15.44 8.45 -23.53
C GLU A 85 -16.34 9.62 -23.07
N SER A 86 -16.47 10.65 -23.90
CA SER A 86 -17.32 11.82 -23.59
C SER A 86 -18.77 11.41 -23.35
N LEU A 87 -19.34 10.56 -24.21
CA LEU A 87 -20.68 10.02 -24.00
C LEU A 87 -20.72 9.12 -22.77
N PHE A 88 -19.76 8.22 -22.59
CA PHE A 88 -19.74 7.29 -21.46
C PHE A 88 -19.74 8.04 -20.11
N TYR A 89 -18.82 8.99 -19.94
CA TYR A 89 -18.72 9.77 -18.70
C TYR A 89 -19.86 10.78 -18.55
N GLY A 90 -20.37 11.36 -19.63
CA GLY A 90 -21.57 12.22 -19.59
C GLY A 90 -22.81 11.47 -19.11
N ILE A 91 -23.01 10.22 -19.52
CA ILE A 91 -24.11 9.38 -19.03
C ILE A 91 -23.86 8.93 -17.58
N LEU A 92 -22.62 8.66 -17.19
CA LEU A 92 -22.29 8.37 -15.80
C LEU A 92 -22.64 9.55 -14.88
N GLU A 93 -22.31 10.78 -15.29
CA GLU A 93 -22.66 12.01 -14.58
C GLU A 93 -24.18 12.19 -14.48
N GLU A 94 -24.92 11.88 -15.54
CA GLU A 94 -26.39 11.89 -15.53
C GLU A 94 -26.95 10.89 -14.51
N ILE A 95 -26.42 9.67 -14.47
CA ILE A 95 -26.79 8.65 -13.47
C ILE A 95 -26.45 9.16 -12.06
N ALA A 96 -25.25 9.70 -11.84
CA ALA A 96 -24.83 10.19 -10.52
C ALA A 96 -25.64 11.38 -10.03
N LYS A 97 -26.11 12.23 -10.94
CA LYS A 97 -26.95 13.38 -10.61
C LYS A 97 -28.33 12.98 -10.10
N TYR A 98 -28.95 11.95 -10.71
CA TYR A 98 -30.35 11.63 -10.45
C TYR A 98 -30.56 10.38 -9.59
N CYS A 99 -29.72 9.35 -9.75
CA CYS A 99 -29.88 8.10 -9.02
C CYS A 99 -29.25 8.19 -7.63
N LYS A 100 -29.93 7.62 -6.63
CA LYS A 100 -29.41 7.55 -5.25
C LYS A 100 -28.53 6.32 -5.07
N GLN A 101 -27.54 6.43 -4.19
CA GLN A 101 -26.81 5.28 -3.72
C GLN A 101 -27.69 4.46 -2.78
N GLU A 102 -28.06 3.26 -3.22
CA GLU A 102 -28.77 2.27 -2.43
C GLU A 102 -28.44 0.86 -2.92
N ARG A 103 -28.91 -0.15 -2.18
CA ARG A 103 -28.67 -1.56 -2.51
C ARG A 103 -29.24 -1.87 -3.89
N TYR A 104 -28.39 -2.34 -4.80
CA TYR A 104 -28.73 -2.54 -6.21
C TYR A 104 -29.13 -1.23 -6.93
N SER A 105 -28.41 -0.14 -6.68
CA SER A 105 -28.56 1.09 -7.44
C SER A 105 -27.78 1.04 -8.76
N PRO A 106 -28.28 1.73 -9.81
CA PRO A 106 -27.52 1.90 -11.05
C PRO A 106 -26.26 2.75 -10.85
N LEU A 107 -26.23 3.63 -9.84
CA LEU A 107 -25.07 4.47 -9.51
C LEU A 107 -23.85 3.62 -9.15
N GLU A 108 -23.96 2.73 -8.16
CA GLU A 108 -22.83 1.88 -7.76
C GLU A 108 -22.35 1.01 -8.92
N ALA A 109 -23.26 0.47 -9.73
CA ALA A 109 -22.91 -0.36 -10.88
C ALA A 109 -22.14 0.44 -11.93
N ALA A 110 -22.61 1.66 -12.25
CA ALA A 110 -22.01 2.53 -13.24
C ALA A 110 -20.62 3.00 -12.82
N VAL A 111 -20.47 3.47 -11.58
CA VAL A 111 -19.17 3.87 -11.02
C VAL A 111 -18.19 2.70 -11.00
N ASN A 112 -18.63 1.51 -10.59
CA ASN A 112 -17.74 0.34 -10.59
C ASN A 112 -17.29 -0.07 -12.00
N LYS A 113 -18.11 0.15 -13.03
CA LYS A 113 -17.74 -0.10 -14.43
C LYS A 113 -16.70 0.91 -14.91
N ALA A 114 -16.89 2.19 -14.63
CA ALA A 114 -15.91 3.24 -14.92
C ALA A 114 -14.58 3.02 -14.18
N ILE A 115 -14.63 2.65 -12.89
CA ILE A 115 -13.45 2.30 -12.10
C ILE A 115 -12.67 1.14 -12.72
N LYS A 116 -13.36 0.09 -13.17
CA LYS A 116 -12.70 -1.05 -13.84
C LYS A 116 -11.99 -0.63 -15.11
N HIS A 117 -12.58 0.28 -15.87
CA HIS A 117 -12.00 0.82 -17.09
C HIS A 117 -10.72 1.63 -16.77
N VAL A 118 -10.79 2.58 -15.83
CA VAL A 118 -9.64 3.41 -15.42
C VAL A 118 -8.48 2.56 -14.88
N LEU A 119 -8.77 1.52 -14.10
CA LEU A 119 -7.73 0.64 -13.53
C LEU A 119 -7.00 -0.24 -14.57
N LYS A 120 -7.53 -0.37 -15.80
CA LYS A 120 -6.85 -1.11 -16.88
C LYS A 120 -5.78 -0.28 -17.60
N ALA A 121 -5.82 1.05 -17.47
CA ALA A 121 -4.82 1.92 -18.06
C ALA A 121 -3.45 1.71 -17.41
N ASN A 122 -2.38 1.89 -18.19
CA ASN A 122 -1.01 1.87 -17.71
C ASN A 122 -0.23 3.05 -18.32
N PRO A 123 0.11 4.11 -17.55
CA PRO A 123 -0.14 4.26 -16.11
C PRO A 123 -1.64 4.46 -15.79
N VAL A 124 -2.02 4.19 -14.54
CA VAL A 124 -3.39 4.43 -14.04
C VAL A 124 -3.60 5.93 -13.82
N ASP A 125 -4.75 6.46 -14.27
CA ASP A 125 -5.16 7.83 -13.94
C ASP A 125 -5.79 7.88 -12.54
N TYR A 126 -4.97 8.18 -11.53
CA TYR A 126 -5.42 8.28 -10.15
C TYR A 126 -6.32 9.47 -9.88
N LYS A 127 -6.22 10.55 -10.68
CA LYS A 127 -7.11 11.71 -10.55
C LYS A 127 -8.53 11.30 -10.91
N LYS A 128 -8.70 10.69 -12.09
CA LYS A 128 -9.99 10.19 -12.55
C LYS A 128 -10.53 9.12 -11.61
N LEU A 129 -9.68 8.21 -11.13
CA LEU A 129 -10.08 7.21 -10.14
C LEU A 129 -10.64 7.85 -8.87
N SER A 130 -9.96 8.86 -8.33
CA SER A 130 -10.36 9.57 -7.13
C SER A 130 -11.72 10.27 -7.30
N GLU A 131 -11.92 10.96 -8.43
CA GLU A 131 -13.19 11.61 -8.78
C GLU A 131 -14.35 10.59 -8.90
N LEU A 132 -14.08 9.43 -9.51
CA LEU A 132 -15.10 8.38 -9.62
C LEU A 132 -15.52 7.82 -8.26
N LEU A 133 -14.56 7.67 -7.34
CA LEU A 133 -14.85 7.19 -5.98
C LEU A 133 -15.70 8.19 -5.19
N ASP A 134 -15.61 9.49 -5.49
CA ASP A 134 -16.37 10.55 -4.81
C ASP A 134 -17.86 10.59 -5.19
N TYR A 135 -18.26 9.87 -6.25
CA TYR A 135 -19.68 9.62 -6.51
C TYR A 135 -20.33 8.67 -5.52
N LEU A 136 -19.54 7.97 -4.69
CA LEU A 136 -20.04 6.98 -3.74
C LEU A 136 -19.89 7.48 -2.29
N ASP A 137 -20.95 7.33 -1.51
CA ASP A 137 -20.94 7.50 -0.06
C ASP A 137 -20.31 6.26 0.59
N ALA A 138 -19.02 6.37 0.94
CA ALA A 138 -18.24 5.27 1.47
C ALA A 138 -18.82 4.61 2.75
N PRO A 139 -19.27 5.37 3.78
CA PRO A 139 -20.00 4.83 4.92
C PRO A 139 -21.20 3.92 4.58
N ALA A 140 -21.95 4.25 3.53
CA ALA A 140 -23.14 3.52 3.11
C ALA A 140 -22.85 2.24 2.31
N LEU A 141 -21.60 1.99 1.91
CA LEU A 141 -21.22 0.79 1.17
C LEU A 141 -21.32 -0.47 2.05
N GLU A 142 -21.66 -1.60 1.41
CA GLU A 142 -21.71 -2.91 2.06
C GLU A 142 -20.32 -3.33 2.56
N ASP A 143 -20.23 -3.70 3.84
CA ASP A 143 -19.01 -4.13 4.53
C ASP A 143 -18.86 -5.65 4.58
N LYS A 144 -19.87 -6.39 4.12
CA LYS A 144 -19.82 -7.86 4.02
C LYS A 144 -18.97 -8.30 2.83
N PRO A 145 -18.06 -9.25 3.03
CA PRO A 145 -17.33 -9.89 1.94
C PRO A 145 -18.28 -10.50 0.90
N PHE A 146 -17.86 -10.47 -0.36
CA PHE A 146 -18.60 -11.09 -1.45
C PHE A 146 -18.13 -12.53 -1.65
N VAL A 147 -19.04 -13.49 -1.71
CA VAL A 147 -18.72 -14.89 -2.03
C VAL A 147 -19.26 -15.22 -3.42
N ASN A 148 -18.39 -15.69 -4.31
CA ASN A 148 -18.79 -16.08 -5.66
C ASN A 148 -19.48 -17.47 -5.68
N LYS A 149 -19.93 -17.91 -6.86
CA LYS A 149 -20.61 -19.22 -7.02
C LYS A 149 -19.73 -20.42 -6.64
N ASP A 150 -18.41 -20.28 -6.69
CA ASP A 150 -17.44 -21.32 -6.36
C ASP A 150 -17.08 -21.34 -4.87
N GLY A 151 -17.72 -20.50 -4.05
CA GLY A 151 -17.41 -20.36 -2.63
C GLY A 151 -16.15 -19.54 -2.33
N LYS A 152 -15.52 -18.93 -3.34
CA LYS A 152 -14.37 -18.05 -3.15
C LYS A 152 -14.85 -16.69 -2.62
N GLU A 153 -14.26 -16.28 -1.50
CA GLU A 153 -14.52 -15.01 -0.84
C GLU A 153 -13.64 -13.89 -1.42
N PHE A 154 -14.22 -12.70 -1.52
CA PHE A 154 -13.63 -11.47 -2.01
C PHE A 154 -13.94 -10.31 -1.09
N GLU A 155 -13.14 -9.25 -1.20
CA GLU A 155 -13.31 -8.00 -0.47
C GLU A 155 -14.73 -7.43 -0.54
N SER A 156 -15.13 -6.77 0.54
CA SER A 156 -16.39 -6.03 0.58
C SER A 156 -16.31 -4.78 -0.31
N LYS A 157 -17.47 -4.20 -0.66
CA LYS A 157 -17.51 -2.94 -1.41
C LYS A 157 -16.84 -1.81 -0.65
N LYS A 158 -17.07 -1.74 0.67
CA LYS A 158 -16.47 -0.74 1.56
C LYS A 158 -14.94 -0.89 1.65
N GLU A 159 -14.45 -2.11 1.83
CA GLU A 159 -13.02 -2.40 1.84
C GLU A 159 -12.35 -1.98 0.53
N LYS A 160 -12.94 -2.38 -0.60
CA LYS A 160 -12.48 -2.02 -1.94
C LYS A 160 -12.40 -0.50 -2.13
N TRP A 161 -13.41 0.24 -1.67
CA TRP A 161 -13.42 1.68 -1.78
C TRP A 161 -12.28 2.32 -0.98
N TYR A 162 -12.12 1.95 0.30
CA TYR A 162 -11.07 2.54 1.14
C TYR A 162 -9.66 2.26 0.64
N ARG A 163 -9.35 1.02 0.25
CA ARG A 163 -8.02 0.70 -0.29
C ARG A 163 -7.70 1.49 -1.56
N MET A 164 -8.70 1.72 -2.41
CA MET A 164 -8.52 2.42 -3.68
C MET A 164 -8.42 3.93 -3.47
N LYS A 165 -9.26 4.50 -2.59
CA LYS A 165 -9.24 5.93 -2.29
C LYS A 165 -7.94 6.34 -1.59
N VAL A 166 -7.50 5.58 -0.58
CA VAL A 166 -6.24 5.86 0.13
C VAL A 166 -5.06 5.84 -0.84
N ARG A 167 -4.97 4.82 -1.71
CA ARG A 167 -3.92 4.77 -2.74
C ARG A 167 -4.00 5.96 -3.69
N ALA A 168 -5.18 6.25 -4.24
CA ALA A 168 -5.36 7.37 -5.17
C ALA A 168 -4.95 8.71 -4.54
N LEU A 169 -5.28 8.95 -3.28
CA LEU A 169 -4.91 10.17 -2.56
C LEU A 169 -3.40 10.26 -2.33
N TYR A 170 -2.72 9.15 -2.03
CA TYR A 170 -1.27 9.12 -1.94
C TYR A 170 -0.58 9.45 -3.27
N GLU A 171 -1.03 8.81 -4.36
CA GLU A 171 -0.47 9.01 -5.72
C GLU A 171 -0.74 10.43 -6.26
N LEU A 172 -1.76 11.12 -5.71
CA LEU A 172 -2.08 12.52 -5.99
C LEU A 172 -1.41 13.50 -5.01
N GLU A 173 -0.48 13.03 -4.18
CA GLU A 173 0.23 13.82 -3.16
C GLU A 173 -0.71 14.54 -2.17
N SER A 174 -1.95 14.06 -2.06
CA SER A 174 -2.97 14.58 -1.16
C SER A 174 -2.81 13.96 0.23
N TYR A 175 -1.61 14.08 0.80
CA TYR A 175 -1.16 13.32 1.97
C TYR A 175 -2.08 13.48 3.19
N ARG A 176 -2.58 14.70 3.45
CA ARG A 176 -3.52 14.95 4.55
C ARG A 176 -4.82 14.15 4.39
N ALA A 177 -5.43 14.22 3.21
CA ALA A 177 -6.67 13.49 2.91
C ALA A 177 -6.43 11.97 2.91
N CYS A 178 -5.26 11.52 2.47
CA CYS A 178 -4.84 10.12 2.53
C CYS A 178 -4.86 9.61 3.98
N VAL A 179 -4.19 10.33 4.89
CA VAL A 179 -4.15 9.99 6.33
C VAL A 179 -5.54 10.01 6.96
N GLU A 180 -6.35 11.05 6.70
CA GLU A 180 -7.71 11.17 7.22
C GLU A 180 -8.59 9.99 6.74
N THR A 181 -8.53 9.67 5.46
CA THR A 181 -9.29 8.55 4.86
C THR A 181 -8.85 7.19 5.42
N ALA A 182 -7.54 6.98 5.59
CA ALA A 182 -7.00 5.76 6.19
C ALA A 182 -7.42 5.60 7.65
N ASN A 183 -7.38 6.69 8.44
CA ASN A 183 -7.85 6.68 9.83
C ASN A 183 -9.33 6.32 9.92
N ILE A 184 -10.17 6.88 9.03
CA ILE A 184 -11.59 6.52 8.93
C ILE A 184 -11.73 5.02 8.62
N ALA A 185 -10.97 4.49 7.66
CA ALA A 185 -10.99 3.07 7.32
C ALA A 185 -10.71 2.16 8.54
N PHE A 186 -9.77 2.57 9.40
CA PHE A 186 -9.40 1.83 10.62
C PHE A 186 -10.49 1.81 11.70
N THR A 187 -11.45 2.74 11.66
CA THR A 187 -12.59 2.73 12.58
C THR A 187 -13.59 1.61 12.29
N TYR A 188 -13.57 1.06 11.07
CA TYR A 188 -14.46 -0.03 10.69
C TYR A 188 -13.86 -1.39 11.02
N ASN A 189 -14.68 -2.28 11.58
CA ASN A 189 -14.33 -3.68 11.78
C ASN A 189 -14.51 -4.49 10.49
N LEU A 190 -13.71 -4.18 9.46
CA LEU A 190 -13.73 -4.88 8.18
C LEU A 190 -12.94 -6.19 8.26
N LYS A 191 -13.43 -7.23 7.60
CA LYS A 191 -12.60 -8.39 7.25
C LYS A 191 -11.75 -8.02 6.04
N TRP A 192 -10.47 -7.76 6.27
CA TRP A 192 -9.53 -7.36 5.22
C TRP A 192 -8.98 -8.57 4.44
N HIS A 193 -8.90 -8.43 3.12
CA HIS A 193 -8.43 -9.42 2.16
C HIS A 193 -7.13 -8.94 1.50
N TYR A 194 -6.39 -9.85 0.86
CA TYR A 194 -5.27 -9.52 -0.04
C TYR A 194 -4.20 -8.57 0.53
N ASN A 195 -3.98 -8.56 1.84
CA ASN A 195 -3.12 -7.58 2.54
C ASN A 195 -3.57 -6.12 2.34
N ASN A 196 -4.83 -5.86 2.00
CA ASN A 196 -5.38 -4.54 1.77
C ASN A 196 -5.20 -3.61 2.98
N LEU A 197 -5.36 -4.12 4.20
CA LEU A 197 -5.07 -3.34 5.41
C LEU A 197 -3.61 -2.88 5.45
N ASN A 198 -2.67 -3.75 5.09
CA ASN A 198 -1.24 -3.42 5.10
C ASN A 198 -0.91 -2.40 4.02
N TRP A 199 -1.56 -2.47 2.85
CA TRP A 199 -1.45 -1.42 1.83
C TRP A 199 -2.01 -0.08 2.31
N VAL A 200 -3.18 -0.06 2.97
CA VAL A 200 -3.75 1.18 3.54
C VAL A 200 -2.80 1.77 4.58
N LYS A 201 -2.26 0.94 5.48
CA LYS A 201 -1.26 1.35 6.47
C LYS A 201 0.02 1.89 5.83
N TYR A 202 0.51 1.22 4.78
CA TYR A 202 1.68 1.66 4.05
C TYR A 202 1.51 3.06 3.46
N TYR A 203 0.42 3.30 2.70
CA TYR A 203 0.18 4.61 2.10
C TYR A 203 -0.06 5.71 3.14
N ARG A 204 -0.71 5.38 4.26
CA ARG A 204 -0.85 6.28 5.41
C ARG A 204 0.51 6.64 5.99
N ALA A 205 1.35 5.66 6.30
CA ALA A 205 2.67 5.85 6.87
C ALA A 205 3.57 6.69 5.95
N SER A 206 3.58 6.40 4.65
CA SER A 206 4.32 7.19 3.65
C SER A 206 3.81 8.64 3.61
N SER A 207 2.49 8.84 3.66
CA SER A 207 1.90 10.19 3.74
C SER A 207 2.28 10.93 5.03
N LEU A 208 2.41 10.23 6.16
CA LEU A 208 2.85 10.83 7.43
C LEU A 208 4.30 11.32 7.35
N VAL A 209 5.18 10.63 6.62
CA VAL A 209 6.56 11.08 6.37
C VAL A 209 6.57 12.42 5.63
N GLU A 210 5.80 12.52 4.55
CA GLU A 210 5.70 13.76 3.76
C GLU A 210 5.07 14.93 4.55
N LEU A 211 4.27 14.61 5.57
CA LEU A 211 3.69 15.58 6.49
C LEU A 211 4.59 15.89 7.71
N GLY A 212 5.79 15.32 7.80
CA GLY A 212 6.71 15.52 8.92
C GLY A 212 6.27 14.85 10.23
N ARG A 213 5.29 13.94 10.21
CA ARG A 213 4.78 13.19 11.38
C ARG A 213 5.55 11.89 11.56
N TYR A 214 6.85 12.03 11.78
CA TYR A 214 7.81 10.93 11.71
C TYR A 214 7.58 9.84 12.76
N GLU A 215 7.32 10.17 14.02
CA GLU A 215 7.12 9.15 15.07
C GLU A 215 5.94 8.21 14.77
N GLU A 216 4.83 8.75 14.25
CA GLU A 216 3.67 7.95 13.86
C GLU A 216 3.94 7.09 12.64
N ALA A 217 4.70 7.62 11.67
CA ALA A 217 5.12 6.88 10.48
C ALA A 217 6.04 5.71 10.86
N GLU A 218 7.04 5.97 11.72
CA GLU A 218 8.00 4.98 12.23
C GLU A 218 7.27 3.80 12.88
N ASN A 219 6.35 4.09 13.81
CA ASN A 219 5.57 3.06 14.49
C ASN A 219 4.77 2.19 13.51
N GLU A 220 4.18 2.79 12.49
CA GLU A 220 3.39 2.06 11.49
C GLU A 220 4.28 1.20 10.57
N PHE A 221 5.41 1.72 10.11
CA PHE A 221 6.36 0.95 9.29
C PHE A 221 6.95 -0.23 10.07
N ILE A 222 7.34 -0.01 11.32
CA ILE A 222 7.87 -1.07 12.17
C ILE A 222 6.81 -2.13 12.46
N ALA A 223 5.55 -1.76 12.65
CA ALA A 223 4.46 -2.71 12.77
C ALA A 223 4.20 -3.52 11.48
N LEU A 224 4.55 -2.98 10.30
CA LEU A 224 4.44 -3.67 9.01
C LEU A 224 5.61 -4.63 8.74
N GLN A 225 6.77 -4.42 9.37
CA GLN A 225 7.98 -5.22 9.14
C GLN A 225 7.75 -6.72 9.35
N GLY A 226 8.23 -7.53 8.41
CA GLY A 226 8.17 -8.99 8.40
C GLY A 226 6.78 -9.60 8.20
N HIS A 227 5.75 -8.80 7.92
CA HIS A 227 4.39 -9.26 7.57
C HIS A 227 3.94 -8.73 6.22
N PHE A 228 4.59 -7.68 5.73
CA PHE A 228 4.27 -7.05 4.46
C PHE A 228 5.51 -7.02 3.56
N ASN A 229 5.91 -8.20 3.07
CA ASN A 229 7.11 -8.37 2.25
C ASN A 229 7.03 -7.73 0.85
N ALA A 230 5.88 -7.16 0.48
CA ALA A 230 5.72 -6.46 -0.79
C ALA A 230 6.41 -5.08 -0.80
N VAL A 231 6.78 -4.58 0.38
CA VAL A 231 7.48 -3.30 0.53
C VAL A 231 8.66 -3.51 1.47
N ASP A 232 9.84 -3.06 1.04
CA ASP A 232 10.99 -2.88 1.93
C ASP A 232 10.87 -1.55 2.69
N SER A 233 10.56 -1.62 3.99
CA SER A 233 10.45 -0.44 4.85
C SER A 233 11.79 0.25 5.12
N PHE A 234 12.92 -0.38 4.79
CA PHE A 234 14.26 0.14 5.07
C PHE A 234 14.43 1.56 4.54
N GLU A 235 14.14 1.78 3.26
CA GLU A 235 14.40 3.07 2.60
C GLU A 235 13.64 4.21 3.28
N ILE A 236 12.41 3.94 3.74
CA ILE A 236 11.57 4.95 4.37
C ILE A 236 12.04 5.23 5.81
N LEU A 237 12.35 4.18 6.58
CA LEU A 237 12.88 4.34 7.95
C LEU A 237 14.26 5.01 7.94
N TYR A 238 15.13 4.65 7.00
CA TYR A 238 16.43 5.28 6.80
C TYR A 238 16.27 6.78 6.55
N LYS A 239 15.45 7.17 5.57
CA LYS A 239 15.15 8.59 5.28
C LYS A 239 14.57 9.32 6.49
N LEU A 240 13.65 8.69 7.20
CA LEU A 240 13.03 9.24 8.39
C LEU A 240 14.07 9.55 9.47
N TYR A 241 14.98 8.62 9.75
CA TYR A 241 16.03 8.80 10.75
C TYR A 241 17.07 9.85 10.33
N MET A 242 17.48 9.86 9.06
CA MET A 242 18.36 10.89 8.51
C MET A 242 17.73 12.30 8.64
N ASN A 243 16.41 12.44 8.44
CA ASN A 243 15.71 13.73 8.53
C ASN A 243 15.38 14.17 9.97
N THR A 244 15.56 13.30 10.96
CA THR A 244 15.23 13.58 12.38
C THR A 244 16.45 13.65 13.29
N ASN A 245 17.65 13.85 12.72
CA ASN A 245 18.94 13.85 13.43
C ASN A 245 19.20 12.56 14.21
N ARG A 246 18.67 11.42 13.74
CA ARG A 246 18.88 10.08 14.29
C ARG A 246 19.79 9.27 13.36
N GLU A 247 20.88 9.87 12.90
CA GLU A 247 21.80 9.26 11.93
C GLU A 247 22.32 7.89 12.38
N ASP A 248 22.59 7.74 13.68
CA ASP A 248 23.08 6.50 14.27
C ASP A 248 22.09 5.33 14.08
N ASP A 249 20.79 5.57 14.27
CA ASP A 249 19.73 4.60 14.00
C ASP A 249 19.63 4.27 12.51
N ALA A 250 19.81 5.28 11.64
CA ALA A 250 19.80 5.09 10.19
C ALA A 250 20.96 4.20 9.73
N TYR A 251 22.15 4.48 10.24
CA TYR A 251 23.36 3.70 9.94
C TYR A 251 23.30 2.30 10.54
N THR A 252 22.71 2.12 11.72
CA THR A 252 22.49 0.78 12.30
C THR A 252 21.59 -0.06 11.40
N LEU A 253 20.48 0.52 10.89
CA LEU A 253 19.62 -0.17 9.92
C LEU A 253 20.37 -0.50 8.61
N LEU A 254 21.17 0.43 8.10
CA LEU A 254 21.91 0.27 6.86
C LEU A 254 22.95 -0.85 6.97
N ILE A 255 23.71 -0.87 8.07
CA ILE A 255 24.75 -1.88 8.30
C ILE A 255 24.11 -3.25 8.59
N ASP A 256 23.01 -3.33 9.36
CA ASP A 256 22.26 -4.58 9.56
C ASP A 256 21.77 -5.17 8.23
N LYS A 257 21.27 -4.30 7.34
CA LYS A 257 20.84 -4.70 6.00
C LYS A 257 22.01 -5.14 5.12
N PHE A 258 23.12 -4.40 5.12
CA PHE A 258 24.34 -4.74 4.37
C PHE A 258 24.91 -6.09 4.81
N PHE A 259 25.02 -6.31 6.13
CA PHE A 259 25.45 -7.57 6.74
C PHE A 259 24.61 -8.77 6.25
N LYS A 260 23.28 -8.63 6.28
CA LYS A 260 22.36 -9.70 5.86
C LYS A 260 22.20 -9.85 4.35
N GLY A 261 22.47 -8.80 3.59
CA GLY A 261 22.23 -8.71 2.15
C GLY A 261 23.30 -9.41 1.31
N GLY A 262 24.54 -9.47 1.80
CA GLY A 262 25.67 -10.07 1.09
C GLY A 262 26.00 -9.39 -0.24
N PHE A 263 26.89 -10.03 -1.00
CA PHE A 263 27.35 -9.55 -2.31
C PHE A 263 26.34 -9.85 -3.43
N ASP A 264 25.52 -8.86 -3.80
CA ASP A 264 24.63 -8.87 -4.98
C ASP A 264 24.56 -7.46 -5.62
N TYR A 265 24.52 -7.38 -6.95
CA TYR A 265 24.33 -6.13 -7.69
C TYR A 265 23.00 -5.43 -7.35
N LYS A 266 21.96 -6.19 -6.97
CA LYS A 266 20.67 -5.61 -6.53
C LYS A 266 20.80 -4.67 -5.33
N ASN A 267 21.88 -4.79 -4.56
CA ASN A 267 22.14 -3.96 -3.38
C ASN A 267 22.99 -2.72 -3.71
N ILE A 268 23.18 -2.35 -4.99
CA ILE A 268 24.04 -1.24 -5.41
C ILE A 268 23.69 0.09 -4.73
N GLU A 269 22.40 0.37 -4.52
CA GLU A 269 21.95 1.57 -3.82
C GLU A 269 22.25 1.54 -2.32
N ASP A 270 22.34 0.36 -1.71
CA ASP A 270 22.75 0.22 -0.32
C ASP A 270 24.29 0.41 -0.22
N TYR A 271 25.07 -0.07 -1.18
CA TYR A 271 26.52 0.21 -1.23
C TYR A 271 26.84 1.70 -1.39
N LYS A 272 26.07 2.43 -2.21
CA LYS A 272 26.17 3.90 -2.32
C LYS A 272 25.90 4.57 -0.97
N LYS A 273 24.92 4.09 -0.21
CA LYS A 273 24.67 4.59 1.16
C LYS A 273 25.82 4.25 2.12
N ILE A 274 26.42 3.05 2.02
CA ILE A 274 27.61 2.68 2.82
C ILE A 274 28.78 3.60 2.51
N SER A 275 29.04 3.89 1.23
CA SER A 275 30.08 4.85 0.81
C SER A 275 29.84 6.24 1.40
N ALA A 276 28.62 6.76 1.26
CA ALA A 276 28.25 8.07 1.79
C ALA A 276 28.35 8.15 3.32
N MET A 277 27.93 7.09 4.04
CA MET A 277 28.08 6.96 5.48
C MET A 277 29.57 6.99 5.88
N ALA A 278 30.40 6.18 5.22
CA ALA A 278 31.84 6.12 5.51
C ALA A 278 32.51 7.48 5.32
N LYS A 279 32.17 8.18 4.24
CA LYS A 279 32.63 9.55 3.99
C LYS A 279 32.18 10.52 5.09
N ALA A 280 30.91 10.47 5.48
CA ALA A 280 30.37 11.34 6.53
C ALA A 280 31.03 11.11 7.90
N LYS A 281 31.42 9.86 8.19
CA LYS A 281 32.15 9.47 9.41
C LYS A 281 33.67 9.63 9.32
N GLY A 282 34.19 10.15 8.20
CA GLY A 282 35.63 10.37 8.00
C GLY A 282 36.45 9.08 7.83
N GLN A 283 35.81 7.99 7.39
CA GLN A 283 36.44 6.69 7.17
C GLN A 283 36.87 6.55 5.70
N ASP A 284 37.90 7.29 5.31
CA ASP A 284 38.35 7.45 3.92
C ASP A 284 38.66 6.12 3.22
N LYS A 285 39.26 5.17 3.95
CA LYS A 285 39.57 3.83 3.42
C LYS A 285 38.29 3.05 3.07
N ALA A 286 37.32 3.02 3.98
CA ALA A 286 36.04 2.34 3.77
C ALA A 286 35.25 3.00 2.62
N HIS A 287 35.26 4.33 2.56
CA HIS A 287 34.66 5.10 1.45
C HIS A 287 35.28 4.73 0.10
N ALA A 288 36.61 4.74 -0.01
CA ALA A 288 37.29 4.41 -1.26
C ALA A 288 37.07 2.95 -1.70
N LEU A 289 37.05 2.00 -0.77
CA LEU A 289 36.73 0.61 -1.05
C LEU A 289 35.28 0.45 -1.53
N ALA A 290 34.33 1.19 -0.92
CA ALA A 290 32.92 1.17 -1.34
C ALA A 290 32.74 1.78 -2.74
N GLU A 291 33.40 2.90 -3.04
CA GLU A 291 33.43 3.49 -4.40
C GLU A 291 34.04 2.52 -5.43
N CYS A 292 35.11 1.81 -5.05
CA CYS A 292 35.70 0.76 -5.89
C CYS A 292 34.70 -0.37 -6.17
N LEU A 293 34.03 -0.88 -5.13
CA LEU A 293 32.99 -1.89 -5.26
C LEU A 293 31.88 -1.45 -6.22
N ILE A 294 31.32 -0.24 -6.01
CA ILE A 294 30.25 0.32 -6.83
C ILE A 294 30.70 0.44 -8.28
N LYS A 295 31.89 1.00 -8.52
CA LYS A 295 32.44 1.16 -9.86
C LYS A 295 32.55 -0.16 -10.60
N LYS A 296 33.18 -1.17 -9.98
CA LYS A 296 33.38 -2.49 -10.59
C LYS A 296 32.03 -3.15 -10.91
N LEU A 297 31.09 -3.11 -9.98
CA LEU A 297 29.74 -3.66 -10.16
C LEU A 297 28.95 -2.98 -11.29
N GLU A 298 28.99 -1.65 -11.38
CA GLU A 298 28.31 -0.92 -12.45
C GLU A 298 28.96 -1.22 -13.82
N GLU A 299 30.30 -1.27 -13.90
CA GLU A 299 31.04 -1.61 -15.13
C GLU A 299 30.76 -3.04 -15.60
N GLU A 300 30.74 -4.03 -14.68
CA GLU A 300 30.35 -5.42 -14.96
C GLU A 300 28.93 -5.52 -15.51
N ASN A 301 28.06 -4.56 -15.19
CA ASN A 301 26.67 -4.48 -15.66
C ASN A 301 26.50 -3.51 -16.86
N GLY A 302 27.61 -3.14 -17.51
CA GLY A 302 27.60 -2.32 -18.73
C GLY A 302 27.26 -0.85 -18.51
N LYS A 303 27.37 -0.35 -17.27
CA LYS A 303 27.14 1.04 -16.91
C LYS A 303 28.46 1.73 -16.61
N THR A 304 28.49 3.04 -16.84
CA THR A 304 29.62 3.89 -16.47
C THR A 304 29.38 4.48 -15.08
N TYR A 305 30.40 4.44 -14.22
CA TYR A 305 30.36 5.07 -12.91
C TYR A 305 31.64 5.86 -12.66
N GLU A 306 31.48 7.12 -12.28
CA GLU A 306 32.59 8.00 -11.90
C GLU A 306 32.64 8.07 -10.37
N ALA A 307 33.67 7.46 -9.79
CA ALA A 307 33.95 7.57 -8.37
C ALA A 307 34.44 8.99 -8.04
N ASP A 308 34.10 9.48 -6.85
CA ASP A 308 34.50 10.80 -6.36
C ASP A 308 35.86 10.81 -5.64
N VAL A 309 36.56 9.68 -5.65
CA VAL A 309 37.89 9.45 -5.06
C VAL A 309 38.81 8.72 -6.04
N ASP A 310 40.12 8.87 -5.84
CA ASP A 310 41.13 8.12 -6.59
C ASP A 310 41.14 6.65 -6.16
N LEU A 311 41.07 5.74 -7.13
CA LEU A 311 40.98 4.30 -6.94
C LEU A 311 42.22 3.56 -7.47
N ALA A 312 43.31 4.26 -7.79
CA ALA A 312 44.53 3.66 -8.31
C ALA A 312 45.06 2.51 -7.43
N ASP A 313 45.02 2.68 -6.11
CA ASP A 313 45.46 1.68 -5.14
C ASP A 313 44.58 0.42 -5.08
N TYR A 314 43.40 0.46 -5.70
CA TYR A 314 42.42 -0.61 -5.73
C TYR A 314 42.14 -1.12 -7.15
N ALA A 315 42.93 -0.70 -8.14
CA ALA A 315 42.69 -1.00 -9.55
C ALA A 315 42.62 -2.51 -9.84
N ASP A 316 43.44 -3.31 -9.15
CA ASP A 316 43.56 -4.77 -9.33
C ASP A 316 42.47 -5.57 -8.62
N LEU A 317 41.60 -4.94 -7.82
CA LEU A 317 40.51 -5.66 -7.14
C LEU A 317 39.40 -6.05 -8.11
N THR A 318 38.84 -7.24 -7.90
CA THR A 318 37.52 -7.60 -8.43
C THR A 318 36.42 -6.98 -7.57
N ALA A 319 35.17 -6.98 -8.06
CA ALA A 319 34.03 -6.53 -7.26
C ALA A 319 33.88 -7.36 -5.96
N SER A 320 34.11 -8.68 -6.02
CA SER A 320 34.06 -9.54 -4.84
C SER A 320 35.17 -9.20 -3.83
N ASP A 321 36.41 -9.01 -4.29
CA ASP A 321 37.51 -8.63 -3.40
C ASP A 321 37.28 -7.27 -2.73
N ALA A 322 36.71 -6.32 -3.48
CA ALA A 322 36.33 -5.01 -2.93
C ALA A 322 35.22 -5.16 -1.89
N PHE A 323 34.21 -6.01 -2.13
CA PHE A 323 33.13 -6.28 -1.17
C PHE A 323 33.67 -6.84 0.14
N ASP A 324 34.53 -7.86 0.10
CA ASP A 324 35.10 -8.47 1.31
C ASP A 324 35.89 -7.44 2.14
N ARG A 325 36.59 -6.53 1.46
CA ARG A 325 37.32 -5.43 2.12
C ARG A 325 36.39 -4.38 2.70
N VAL A 326 35.32 -3.98 2.00
CA VAL A 326 34.29 -3.08 2.56
C VAL A 326 33.65 -3.72 3.77
N TYR A 327 33.28 -5.00 3.67
CA TYR A 327 32.71 -5.75 4.77
C TYR A 327 33.65 -5.73 5.97
N SER A 328 34.93 -6.01 5.77
CA SER A 328 35.89 -5.96 6.88
C SER A 328 36.04 -4.57 7.50
N GLU A 329 36.09 -3.51 6.70
CA GLU A 329 36.28 -2.13 7.19
C GLU A 329 35.02 -1.53 7.85
N VAL A 330 33.85 -2.10 7.58
CA VAL A 330 32.57 -1.65 8.14
C VAL A 330 32.15 -2.54 9.31
N VAL A 331 32.05 -3.85 9.08
CA VAL A 331 31.44 -4.81 10.02
C VAL A 331 32.35 -5.14 11.21
N TYR A 332 33.67 -5.09 11.05
CA TYR A 332 34.61 -5.31 12.16
C TYR A 332 35.05 -4.02 12.87
N HIS A 333 34.51 -2.87 12.46
CA HIS A 333 34.81 -1.54 13.01
C HIS A 333 33.53 -0.73 13.25
N LEU A 334 32.48 -1.38 13.73
CA LEU A 334 31.14 -0.80 13.91
C LEU A 334 31.15 0.45 14.80
N GLU A 335 32.05 0.51 15.78
CA GLU A 335 32.25 1.63 16.70
C GLU A 335 32.55 2.96 16.00
N ASN A 336 33.06 2.92 14.77
CA ASN A 336 33.32 4.13 13.97
C ASN A 336 32.05 4.72 13.34
N TYR A 337 30.96 3.94 13.28
CA TYR A 337 29.75 4.30 12.52
C TYR A 337 28.51 4.41 13.39
N ILE A 338 28.36 3.51 14.38
CA ILE A 338 27.12 3.30 15.14
C ILE A 338 27.36 3.12 16.64
N THR A 339 26.34 3.37 17.45
CA THR A 339 26.40 3.14 18.89
C THR A 339 26.46 1.64 19.20
N ARG A 340 27.36 1.29 20.12
CA ARG A 340 27.58 -0.06 20.64
C ARG A 340 27.27 -0.11 22.12
N HIS A 341 26.64 -1.21 22.53
CA HIS A 341 26.28 -1.51 23.91
C HIS A 341 26.85 -2.86 24.30
N GLU A 342 27.17 -3.03 25.58
CA GLU A 342 27.55 -4.32 26.15
C GLU A 342 26.42 -4.87 27.00
N GLY A 343 26.29 -6.19 27.04
CA GLY A 343 25.28 -6.85 27.86
C GLY A 343 25.53 -8.33 27.99
N LYS A 344 24.82 -8.95 28.95
CA LYS A 344 24.97 -10.36 29.26
C LYS A 344 23.81 -11.18 28.71
N VAL A 345 24.11 -12.25 27.99
CA VAL A 345 23.10 -13.23 27.55
C VAL A 345 22.54 -13.93 28.78
N VAL A 346 21.23 -13.81 29.01
CA VAL A 346 20.56 -14.44 30.16
C VAL A 346 19.69 -15.63 29.77
N PHE A 347 19.44 -15.79 28.47
CA PHE A 347 18.68 -16.91 27.93
C PHE A 347 19.08 -17.16 26.48
N TYR A 348 19.23 -18.42 26.11
CA TYR A 348 19.37 -18.86 24.72
C TYR A 348 18.60 -20.16 24.51
N ASN A 349 17.94 -20.27 23.35
CA ASN A 349 17.19 -21.46 22.94
C ASN A 349 17.84 -22.05 21.68
N HIS A 350 18.62 -23.11 21.85
CA HIS A 350 19.33 -23.78 20.75
C HIS A 350 18.39 -24.36 19.70
N ASP A 351 17.20 -24.85 20.08
CA ASP A 351 16.26 -25.43 19.11
C ASP A 351 15.65 -24.37 18.17
N LYS A 352 15.54 -23.13 18.63
CA LYS A 352 14.85 -22.04 17.93
C LYS A 352 15.79 -20.90 17.52
N ASN A 353 17.08 -20.98 17.84
CA ASN A 353 18.12 -20.02 17.48
C ASN A 353 17.77 -18.57 17.87
N PHE A 354 17.32 -18.37 19.10
CA PHE A 354 17.09 -17.03 19.66
C PHE A 354 17.40 -16.97 21.15
N GLY A 355 17.71 -15.77 21.63
CA GLY A 355 18.00 -15.51 23.03
C GLY A 355 17.52 -14.15 23.51
N SER A 356 17.96 -13.81 24.72
CA SER A 356 17.74 -12.48 25.28
C SER A 356 18.93 -12.00 26.12
N ILE A 357 19.22 -10.71 26.02
CA ILE A 357 20.27 -10.00 26.76
C ILE A 357 19.63 -9.25 27.94
N PHE A 358 20.26 -9.28 29.10
CA PHE A 358 19.82 -8.54 30.26
C PHE A 358 19.94 -7.02 30.05
N GLN A 359 18.90 -6.29 30.44
CA GLN A 359 18.92 -4.83 30.54
C GLN A 359 18.52 -4.46 31.97
N ASP A 360 19.29 -3.58 32.61
CA ASP A 360 19.00 -3.17 33.99
C ASP A 360 17.74 -2.29 34.03
N GLY A 361 16.75 -2.67 34.84
CA GLY A 361 15.49 -1.94 35.00
C GLY A 361 14.54 -1.98 33.80
N GLU A 362 14.87 -2.70 32.72
CA GLU A 362 14.06 -2.81 31.50
C GLU A 362 13.71 -4.28 31.16
N GLU A 363 12.91 -4.51 30.12
CA GLU A 363 12.69 -5.87 29.62
C GLU A 363 13.96 -6.38 28.93
N ASN A 364 14.24 -7.69 29.04
CA ASN A 364 15.39 -8.28 28.35
C ASN A 364 15.28 -8.09 26.82
N LEU A 365 16.40 -7.74 26.20
CA LEU A 365 16.48 -7.45 24.78
C LEU A 365 16.55 -8.74 23.95
N PHE A 366 15.61 -8.93 23.02
CA PHE A 366 15.56 -10.12 22.15
C PHE A 366 16.67 -10.09 21.08
N PHE A 367 17.19 -11.26 20.70
CA PHE A 367 18.05 -11.42 19.51
C PHE A 367 17.85 -12.80 18.85
N ARG A 368 18.28 -12.94 17.60
CA ARG A 368 18.40 -14.23 16.90
C ARG A 368 19.86 -14.60 16.68
N GLN A 369 20.15 -15.88 16.49
CA GLN A 369 21.50 -16.33 16.10
C GLN A 369 21.97 -15.62 14.81
N ALA A 370 21.06 -15.45 13.83
CA ALA A 370 21.35 -14.76 12.57
C ALA A 370 21.61 -13.23 12.73
N ASP A 371 21.54 -12.69 13.95
CA ASP A 371 21.92 -11.32 14.24
C ASP A 371 23.40 -11.23 14.73
N PHE A 372 24.11 -12.35 14.96
CA PHE A 372 25.55 -12.39 15.26
C PHE A 372 26.40 -12.24 14.00
N LEU A 373 27.51 -11.51 14.11
CA LEU A 373 28.43 -11.25 13.00
C LEU A 373 29.26 -12.48 12.62
N ASP A 374 29.61 -13.28 13.62
CA ASP A 374 30.41 -14.49 13.51
C ASP A 374 29.53 -15.71 13.77
N ASP A 375 29.88 -16.86 13.17
CA ASP A 375 29.14 -18.13 13.31
C ASP A 375 29.35 -18.81 14.68
N GLU A 376 29.69 -18.05 15.73
CA GLU A 376 29.97 -18.58 17.07
C GLU A 376 28.69 -19.09 17.74
N GLU A 377 28.78 -20.27 18.39
CA GLU A 377 27.69 -20.80 19.20
C GLU A 377 27.55 -19.96 20.48
N VAL A 378 26.43 -19.26 20.58
CA VAL A 378 26.16 -18.36 21.70
C VAL A 378 25.64 -19.14 22.88
N GLU A 379 26.26 -18.90 24.04
CA GLU A 379 25.92 -19.56 25.28
C GLU A 379 25.28 -18.60 26.27
N LYS A 380 24.56 -19.20 27.22
CA LYS A 380 24.05 -18.44 28.35
C LYS A 380 25.24 -17.91 29.17
N TYR A 381 25.17 -16.64 29.53
CA TYR A 381 26.16 -15.87 30.29
C TYR A 381 27.30 -15.24 29.50
N ASP A 382 27.35 -15.44 28.18
CA ASP A 382 28.27 -14.70 27.33
C ASP A 382 28.05 -13.20 27.47
N VAL A 383 29.17 -12.48 27.48
CA VAL A 383 29.17 -11.01 27.39
C VAL A 383 29.29 -10.66 25.92
N VAL A 384 28.30 -9.95 25.43
CA VAL A 384 28.17 -9.59 24.02
C VAL A 384 28.14 -8.09 23.85
N GLU A 385 28.71 -7.63 22.75
CA GLU A 385 28.54 -6.27 22.24
C GLU A 385 27.48 -6.28 21.14
N TYR A 386 26.62 -5.26 21.09
CA TYR A 386 25.50 -5.19 20.15
C TYR A 386 25.07 -3.74 19.85
N SER A 387 24.28 -3.58 18.80
CA SER A 387 23.50 -2.35 18.54
C SER A 387 22.01 -2.67 18.64
N VAL A 388 21.18 -1.63 18.77
CA VAL A 388 19.74 -1.78 18.98
C VAL A 388 18.97 -1.26 17.77
N ILE A 389 18.00 -2.03 17.29
CA ILE A 389 16.98 -1.52 16.36
C ILE A 389 15.59 -1.71 16.94
N LYS A 390 14.72 -0.73 16.67
CA LYS A 390 13.30 -0.84 17.02
C LYS A 390 12.64 -1.91 16.16
N THR A 391 11.69 -2.61 16.77
CA THR A 391 10.90 -3.68 16.15
C THR A 391 9.48 -3.68 16.73
N TYR A 392 8.66 -4.65 16.34
CA TYR A 392 7.29 -4.80 16.82
C TYR A 392 7.08 -6.18 17.44
N ASP A 393 6.76 -6.22 18.73
CA ASP A 393 6.32 -7.45 19.39
C ASP A 393 4.87 -7.72 18.99
N ARG A 394 4.70 -8.72 18.13
CA ARG A 394 3.39 -9.12 17.60
C ARG A 394 2.52 -9.84 18.62
N LYS A 395 3.12 -10.56 19.55
CA LYS A 395 2.37 -11.28 20.60
C LYS A 395 1.76 -10.26 21.57
N ARG A 396 2.50 -9.20 21.86
CA ARG A 396 2.07 -8.12 22.75
C ARG A 396 1.39 -6.95 22.04
N GLN A 397 1.48 -6.90 20.72
CA GLN A 397 0.95 -5.83 19.86
C GLN A 397 1.47 -4.44 20.25
N GLN A 398 2.78 -4.33 20.48
CA GLN A 398 3.41 -3.06 20.87
C GLN A 398 4.80 -2.92 20.25
N MET A 399 5.28 -1.68 20.21
CA MET A 399 6.67 -1.37 19.88
C MET A 399 7.62 -2.06 20.86
N SER A 400 8.74 -2.52 20.34
CA SER A 400 9.80 -3.19 21.09
C SER A 400 11.14 -2.87 20.44
N SER A 401 12.21 -3.51 20.92
CA SER A 401 13.55 -3.41 20.37
C SER A 401 14.18 -4.79 20.31
N LYS A 402 15.18 -4.95 19.44
CA LYS A 402 16.02 -6.14 19.41
C LYS A 402 17.48 -5.75 19.26
N ALA A 403 18.36 -6.62 19.74
CA ALA A 403 19.78 -6.52 19.48
C ALA A 403 20.10 -7.02 18.06
N VAL A 404 21.04 -6.36 17.41
CA VAL A 404 21.58 -6.70 16.10
C VAL A 404 23.09 -6.48 16.06
N LEU A 405 23.73 -7.06 15.04
CA LEU A 405 25.17 -6.94 14.81
C LEU A 405 25.95 -7.37 16.07
N LEU A 406 25.61 -8.54 16.60
CA LEU A 406 26.13 -9.03 17.87
C LEU A 406 27.52 -9.64 17.69
N LYS A 407 28.38 -9.43 18.70
CA LYS A 407 29.71 -10.03 18.79
C LYS A 407 29.97 -10.50 20.21
N VAL A 408 30.54 -11.69 20.38
CA VAL A 408 30.98 -12.16 21.69
C VAL A 408 32.28 -11.45 22.06
N LEU A 409 32.35 -10.90 23.28
CA LEU A 409 33.57 -10.26 23.81
C LEU A 409 34.43 -11.27 24.56
N TYR A 410 33.81 -12.05 25.44
CA TYR A 410 34.45 -13.15 26.16
C TYR A 410 33.39 -14.06 26.80
N GLU A 411 33.70 -15.36 26.84
CA GLU A 411 32.94 -16.36 27.57
C GLU A 411 33.21 -16.20 29.07
N GLU A 412 32.18 -16.02 29.87
CA GLU A 412 32.36 -16.08 31.32
C GLU A 412 32.50 -17.55 31.72
N ILE A 413 33.75 -18.03 31.81
CA ILE A 413 34.07 -19.34 32.38
C ILE A 413 33.63 -19.33 33.84
N ASN A 414 32.45 -19.88 34.11
CA ASN A 414 31.99 -20.12 35.48
C ASN A 414 32.99 -21.08 36.15
N TYR A 415 33.76 -20.55 37.10
CA TYR A 415 34.53 -21.36 38.06
C TYR A 415 33.62 -22.01 39.11
#